data_AF-A0A9X4ENG5-F1
#
_entry.id   AF-A0A9X4ENG5-F1
#
_cell.length_a   1.000
_cell.length_b   1.000
_cell.length_c   1.000
_cell.angle_alpha   90.00
_cell.angle_beta   90.00
_cell.angle_gamma   90.00
#
_symmetry.space_group_name_H-M   'P 1'
#
loop_
_entity.id
_entity.type
_entity.pdbx_description
1 polymer ?
#
loop_
_entity_poly.entity_id
_entity_poly.type
_entity_poly.pdbx_seq_one_letter_code
_entity_poly.pdbx_strand_id
1 'polypeptide(L)' 'MKKSILSLGKNLNKTEQKLVKGGYHPPYCNNNRDCGDGFICNGAICYRP' A
#
# COMPACT_ATOMS: atom_id res chain seq x y z
N MET A 1 3.29 20.48 6.63
CA MET A 1 3.90 19.55 7.60
C MET A 1 3.36 18.15 7.33
N LYS A 2 4.26 17.18 7.12
CA LYS A 2 3.96 15.82 6.63
C LYS A 2 3.12 15.04 7.66
N LYS A 3 1.87 14.70 7.33
CA LYS A 3 0.90 14.01 8.20
C LYS A 3 1.16 12.50 8.41
N SER A 4 2.40 12.02 8.27
CA SER A 4 2.64 10.57 8.07
C SER A 4 3.32 9.83 9.23
N ILE A 5 3.49 10.44 10.40
CA ILE A 5 4.19 9.77 11.54
C ILE A 5 3.31 9.68 12.81
N LEU A 6 2.06 10.17 12.80
CA LEU A 6 1.22 10.22 14.01
C LEU A 6 0.66 8.86 14.48
N SER A 7 1.16 7.72 13.99
CA SER A 7 0.66 6.40 14.37
C SER A 7 1.75 5.35 14.60
N LEU A 8 3.04 5.73 14.63
CA LEU A 8 4.08 4.84 15.15
C LEU A 8 3.90 4.73 16.66
N GLY A 9 3.33 3.61 17.12
CA GLY A 9 3.13 3.31 18.55
C GLY A 9 1.67 3.16 19.01
N LYS A 10 0.67 3.36 18.14
CA LYS A 10 -0.72 2.99 18.49
C LYS A 10 -0.91 1.49 18.35
N ASN A 11 -1.32 0.84 19.43
CA ASN A 11 -1.74 -0.56 19.39
C ASN A 11 -3.11 -0.66 18.69
N LEU A 12 -3.07 -0.75 17.36
CA LEU A 12 -4.25 -0.90 16.51
C LEU A 12 -4.98 -2.19 16.87
N ASN A 13 -6.31 -2.13 17.00
CA ASN A 13 -7.10 -3.35 17.16
C ASN A 13 -7.13 -4.16 15.84
N LYS A 14 -7.60 -5.42 15.88
CA LYS A 14 -7.63 -6.30 14.70
C LYS A 14 -8.39 -5.73 13.50
N THR A 15 -9.41 -4.90 13.74
CA THR A 15 -10.19 -4.25 12.68
C THR A 15 -9.39 -3.11 12.05
N GLU A 16 -8.71 -2.31 12.88
CA GLU A 16 -7.87 -1.20 12.42
C GLU A 16 -6.61 -1.69 11.70
N GLN A 17 -5.98 -2.77 12.16
CA GLN A 17 -4.83 -3.36 11.47
C GLN A 17 -5.18 -3.82 10.05
N LYS A 18 -6.37 -4.38 9.84
CA LYS A 18 -6.85 -4.76 8.51
C LYS A 18 -7.05 -3.56 7.57
N LEU A 19 -7.27 -2.37 8.13
CA LEU A 19 -7.42 -1.12 7.37
C LEU A 19 -6.08 -0.46 7.07
N VAL A 20 -5.00 -0.87 7.74
CA VAL A 20 -3.65 -0.41 7.40
C VAL A 20 -3.21 -1.11 6.11
N LYS A 21 -3.54 -0.49 4.98
CA LYS A 21 -2.94 -0.83 3.69
C LYS A 21 -1.49 -0.35 3.73
N GLY A 22 -0.55 -1.29 3.82
CA GLY A 22 0.88 -1.00 3.82
C GLY A 22 1.26 -0.13 2.62
N GLY A 23 1.60 1.14 2.88
CA GLY A 23 1.74 2.18 1.87
C GLY A 23 3.06 2.18 1.13
N TYR A 24 3.54 1.01 0.69
CA TYR A 24 4.69 0.92 -0.20
C TYR A 24 4.44 -0.16 -1.24
N HIS A 25 3.87 0.23 -2.38
CA HIS A 25 3.89 -0.60 -3.56
C HIS A 25 5.20 -0.32 -4.28
N PRO A 26 6.01 -1.35 -4.61
CA PRO A 26 7.14 -1.13 -5.48
C PRO A 26 6.63 -0.46 -6.76
N PRO A 27 7.30 0.62 -7.25
CA PRO A 27 6.91 1.23 -8.52
C PRO A 27 6.98 0.23 -9.66
N TYR A 28 7.76 -0.84 -9.47
CA TYR A 28 7.96 -1.91 -10.42
C TYR A 28 7.18 -3.18 -10.04
N CYS A 29 6.67 -3.88 -11.04
CA CYS A 29 5.94 -5.13 -10.89
C CYS A 29 6.33 -6.12 -11.99
N ASN A 30 6.20 -7.41 -11.70
CA ASN A 30 6.26 -8.47 -12.70
C ASN A 30 4.85 -8.94 -13.08
N ASN A 31 3.91 -8.88 -12.13
CA ASN A 31 2.51 -9.24 -12.33
C ASN A 31 1.59 -8.43 -11.39
N ASN A 32 0.27 -8.53 -11.60
CA ASN A 32 -0.73 -7.76 -10.84
C ASN A 32 -0.70 -7.99 -9.31
N ARG A 33 -0.17 -9.12 -8.83
CA ARG A 33 -0.09 -9.42 -7.39
C ARG A 33 1.02 -8.66 -6.69
N ASP A 34 2.00 -8.14 -7.43
CA ASP A 34 3.05 -7.27 -6.90
C ASP A 34 2.50 -5.86 -6.61
N CYS A 35 1.39 -5.51 -7.25
CA CYS A 35 0.69 -4.25 -7.05
C CYS A 35 -0.34 -4.40 -5.94
N GLY A 36 -0.46 -3.39 -5.07
CA GLY A 36 -1.51 -3.43 -4.05
C GLY A 36 -2.90 -3.20 -4.62
N ASP A 37 -3.90 -3.37 -3.75
CA ASP A 37 -5.32 -3.32 -4.13
C ASP A 37 -5.68 -2.09 -4.99
N GLY A 38 -6.29 -2.37 -6.15
CA GLY A 38 -6.74 -1.36 -7.10
C GLY A 38 -5.68 -0.90 -8.10
N PHE A 39 -4.45 -1.41 -8.04
CA PHE A 39 -3.41 -1.19 -9.04
C PHE A 39 -3.25 -2.43 -9.92
N ILE A 40 -2.90 -2.21 -11.19
CA ILE A 40 -2.55 -3.28 -12.13
C ILE A 40 -1.12 -3.07 -12.62
N CYS A 41 -0.49 -4.18 -12.99
CA CYS A 41 0.84 -4.19 -13.55
C CYS A 41 0.76 -3.99 -15.06
N ASN A 42 1.37 -2.93 -15.59
CA ASN A 42 1.49 -2.68 -17.02
C ASN A 42 2.86 -2.09 -17.32
N GLY A 43 3.55 -2.63 -18.33
CA GLY A 43 4.88 -2.15 -18.71
C GLY A 43 5.89 -2.20 -17.56
N ALA A 44 5.78 -3.19 -16.68
CA ALA A 44 6.57 -3.35 -15.46
C ALA A 44 6.37 -2.26 -14.39
N ILE A 45 5.30 -1.47 -14.48
CA ILE A 45 4.92 -0.49 -13.44
C ILE A 45 3.51 -0.72 -12.90
N CYS A 46 3.34 -0.51 -11.60
CA CYS A 46 2.01 -0.50 -10.99
C CYS A 46 1.34 0.85 -11.25
N TYR A 47 0.19 0.84 -11.91
CA TYR A 47 -0.63 2.03 -12.12
C TYR A 47 -2.09 1.75 -11.79
N ARG A 48 -2.85 2.81 -11.50
CA ARG A 48 -4.29 2.71 -11.26
C ARG A 48 -5.02 3.14 -12.54
N PRO A 49 -5.80 2.26 -13.17
CA PRO A 49 -6.60 2.60 -14.34
C PRO A 49 -7.77 3.53 -13.97
#